data_AF-A0A846CCG4-F1
#
_entry.id   AF-A0A846CCG4-F1
#
_cell.length_a   1.000
_cell.length_b   1.000
_cell.length_c   1.000
_cell.angle_alpha   90.00
_cell.angle_beta   90.00
_cell.angle_gamma   90.00
#
_symmetry.space_group_name_H-M   'P 1'
#
loop_
_entity.id
_entity.type
_entity.pdbx_description
1 polymer ?
#
loop_
_entity_poly.entity_id
_entity_poly.type
_entity_poly.pdbx_seq_one_letter_code
_entity_poly.pdbx_strand_id
1 'polypeptide(L)'
;MPYLKAKHLTQAEKKQDEKVAKSTRNLVLINDTIKFQSEEDLENYIEENFNQIFPDLVLIKRQHTINTQRCDLLCSTKLVKQPVIIELKNEEDRGLISQLTRYRKALLIEKPFAEQIDYSLPVKLIAIAPIFHEDNYTDKEASKFEDDFCLWEFSIDIQQNQDIAQFNLSRKTYDIPYPIFGLPGKILNSEPYSKSLPTFAWEFYSRLDQKYKKDFQGLRNLLIGQPKIKEMVSTSYRKVLYGTVKEKIIRS
;
A
#
# COMPACT_ATOMS: atom_id res chain seq x y z
N MET A 1 18.37 -17.90 -19.98
CA MET A 1 17.14 -18.48 -20.54
C MET A 1 16.13 -17.36 -20.72
N PRO A 2 15.52 -17.18 -21.90
CA PRO A 2 14.55 -16.10 -22.09
C PRO A 2 13.28 -16.46 -21.33
N TYR A 3 12.96 -15.72 -20.27
CA TYR A 3 11.71 -15.85 -19.54
C TYR A 3 10.60 -15.16 -20.32
N LEU A 4 9.41 -15.75 -20.34
CA LEU A 4 8.27 -15.08 -20.98
C LEU A 4 7.87 -13.88 -20.11
N LYS A 5 8.17 -12.68 -20.61
CA LYS A 5 7.31 -11.52 -20.31
C LYS A 5 5.93 -11.80 -20.90
N ALA A 6 4.90 -11.11 -20.41
CA ALA A 6 3.47 -11.18 -20.76
C ALA A 6 3.07 -11.23 -22.26
N LYS A 7 4.00 -11.35 -23.22
CA LYS A 7 3.80 -11.37 -24.67
C LYS A 7 2.94 -12.54 -25.19
N HIS A 8 2.75 -13.62 -24.44
CA HIS A 8 1.97 -14.79 -24.88
C HIS A 8 0.60 -14.93 -24.23
N LEU A 9 0.25 -14.04 -23.30
CA LEU A 9 -1.09 -14.00 -22.75
C LEU A 9 -2.05 -13.36 -23.76
N THR A 10 -3.22 -13.96 -23.92
CA THR A 10 -4.36 -13.34 -24.59
C THR A 10 -4.71 -12.01 -23.89
N GLN A 11 -5.46 -11.14 -24.55
CA GLN A 11 -5.90 -9.88 -23.92
C GLN A 11 -6.74 -10.12 -22.65
N ALA A 12 -7.53 -11.20 -22.62
CA ALA A 12 -8.33 -11.56 -21.46
C ALA A 12 -7.46 -11.97 -20.26
N GLU A 13 -6.45 -12.81 -20.50
CA GLU A 13 -5.51 -13.25 -19.47
C GLU A 13 -4.61 -12.12 -18.97
N LYS A 14 -4.19 -11.19 -19.84
CA LYS A 14 -3.49 -9.96 -19.42
C LYS A 14 -4.35 -9.13 -18.49
N LYS A 15 -5.62 -8.93 -18.86
CA LYS A 15 -6.58 -8.18 -18.04
C LYS A 15 -6.84 -8.88 -16.69
N GLN A 16 -6.85 -10.22 -16.68
CA GLN A 16 -6.96 -10.99 -15.45
C GLN A 16 -5.70 -10.87 -14.59
N ASP A 17 -4.50 -10.98 -15.15
CA ASP A 17 -3.24 -10.80 -14.43
C ASP A 17 -3.07 -9.38 -13.92
N GLU A 18 -3.46 -8.36 -14.68
CA GLU A 18 -3.51 -6.97 -14.22
C GLU A 18 -4.51 -6.78 -13.09
N LYS A 19 -5.67 -7.45 -13.17
CA LYS A 19 -6.67 -7.45 -12.10
C LYS A 19 -6.12 -8.16 -10.86
N VAL A 20 -5.43 -9.28 -11.03
CA VAL A 20 -4.78 -10.02 -9.94
C VAL A 20 -3.70 -9.15 -9.32
N ALA A 21 -2.78 -8.57 -10.09
CA ALA A 21 -1.72 -7.70 -9.60
C ALA A 21 -2.27 -6.46 -8.86
N LYS A 22 -3.39 -5.90 -9.32
CA LYS A 22 -4.10 -4.81 -8.63
C LYS A 22 -4.90 -5.28 -7.39
N SER A 23 -5.31 -6.55 -7.35
CA SER A 23 -6.10 -7.16 -6.27
C SER A 23 -5.24 -7.88 -5.22
N THR A 24 -4.01 -8.27 -5.55
CA THR A 24 -3.00 -8.78 -4.64
C THR A 24 -2.40 -7.58 -3.92
N ARG A 25 -3.26 -6.88 -3.20
CA ARG A 25 -2.88 -5.93 -2.17
C ARG A 25 -2.49 -6.79 -0.99
N ASN A 26 -1.26 -6.66 -0.58
CA ASN A 26 -0.66 -7.64 0.31
C ASN A 26 -0.07 -6.91 1.50
N LEU A 27 -0.30 -7.50 2.66
CA LEU A 27 0.57 -7.29 3.78
C LEU A 27 1.73 -8.27 3.68
N VAL A 28 2.90 -7.86 4.12
CA VAL A 28 4.09 -8.70 4.18
C VAL A 28 4.61 -8.75 5.60
N LEU A 29 4.96 -9.95 6.06
CA LEU A 29 5.70 -10.14 7.31
C LEU A 29 7.20 -10.00 7.03
N ILE A 30 7.83 -8.97 7.58
CA ILE A 30 9.28 -8.74 7.51
C ILE A 30 9.80 -8.56 8.93
N ASN A 31 10.74 -9.41 9.36
CA ASN A 31 11.34 -9.37 10.70
C ASN A 31 10.27 -9.28 11.81
N ASP A 32 9.31 -10.20 11.78
CA ASP A 32 8.18 -10.29 12.72
C ASP A 32 7.24 -9.06 12.75
N THR A 33 7.39 -8.14 11.79
CA THR A 33 6.53 -6.95 11.66
C THR A 33 5.70 -7.04 10.39
N ILE A 34 4.41 -6.73 10.49
CA ILE A 34 3.51 -6.70 9.34
C ILE A 34 3.49 -5.30 8.77
N LYS A 35 3.65 -5.19 7.46
CA LYS A 35 3.66 -3.90 6.75
C LYS A 35 2.87 -4.02 5.45
N PHE A 36 2.42 -2.88 4.93
CA PHE A 36 2.03 -2.83 3.51
C PHE A 36 3.24 -3.16 2.64
N GLN A 37 3.02 -3.85 1.52
CA GLN A 37 4.11 -4.19 0.61
C GLN A 37 4.73 -2.94 -0.05
N SER A 38 3.98 -1.85 -0.19
CA SER A 38 4.43 -0.60 -0.78
C SER A 38 3.67 0.61 -0.22
N GLU A 39 4.19 1.82 -0.46
CA GLU A 39 3.45 3.07 -0.19
C GLU A 39 2.14 3.14 -1.01
N GLU A 40 2.13 2.63 -2.24
CA GLU A 40 0.93 2.56 -3.06
C GLU A 40 -0.16 1.68 -2.42
N ASP A 41 0.21 0.57 -1.77
CA ASP A 41 -0.74 -0.29 -1.05
C ASP A 41 -1.33 0.41 0.18
N LEU A 42 -0.53 1.18 0.91
CA LEU A 42 -0.98 2.04 2.01
C LEU A 42 -1.95 3.11 1.49
N GLU A 43 -1.58 3.84 0.45
CA GLU A 43 -2.45 4.85 -0.18
C GLU A 43 -3.79 4.25 -0.62
N ASN A 44 -3.76 3.09 -1.29
CA ASN A 44 -4.96 2.40 -1.74
C ASN A 44 -5.86 2.01 -0.56
N TYR A 45 -5.28 1.48 0.52
CA TYR A 45 -6.04 1.14 1.73
C TYR A 45 -6.71 2.38 2.35
N ILE A 46 -5.95 3.47 2.47
CA ILE A 46 -6.46 4.73 3.03
C ILE A 46 -7.57 5.31 2.15
N GLU A 47 -7.42 5.31 0.83
CA GLU A 47 -8.42 5.83 -0.11
C GLU A 47 -9.74 5.05 -0.03
N GLU A 48 -9.68 3.72 0.04
CA GLU A 48 -10.89 2.89 0.11
C GLU A 48 -11.65 3.00 1.42
N ASN A 49 -10.91 3.26 2.51
CA ASN A 49 -11.48 3.43 3.84
C ASN A 49 -11.56 4.90 4.26
N PHE A 50 -11.37 5.83 3.32
CA PHE A 50 -11.15 7.24 3.62
C PHE A 50 -12.25 7.84 4.49
N ASN A 51 -13.51 7.58 4.15
CA ASN A 51 -14.67 8.11 4.90
C ASN A 51 -14.77 7.54 6.32
N GLN A 52 -14.26 6.33 6.57
CA GLN A 52 -14.25 5.72 7.89
C GLN A 52 -13.09 6.26 8.73
N ILE A 53 -11.92 6.42 8.10
CA ILE A 53 -10.69 6.89 8.76
C ILE A 53 -10.78 8.40 9.05
N PHE A 54 -11.26 9.18 8.09
CA PHE A 54 -11.37 10.64 8.14
C PHE A 54 -12.82 11.10 7.94
N PRO A 55 -13.72 10.85 8.91
CA PRO A 55 -15.14 11.17 8.77
C PRO A 55 -15.41 12.66 8.57
N ASP A 56 -14.50 13.54 8.99
CA ASP A 56 -14.66 15.00 8.89
C ASP A 56 -14.01 15.62 7.65
N LEU A 57 -13.34 14.80 6.81
CA LEU A 57 -12.65 15.25 5.61
C LEU A 57 -13.39 14.84 4.34
N VAL A 58 -13.19 15.62 3.29
CA VAL A 58 -13.53 15.29 1.90
C VAL A 58 -12.23 15.09 1.14
N LEU A 59 -12.06 13.93 0.53
CA LEU A 59 -10.96 13.68 -0.41
C LEU A 59 -11.25 14.43 -1.71
N ILE A 60 -10.42 15.42 -2.05
CA ILE A 60 -10.57 16.22 -3.27
C ILE A 60 -9.81 15.58 -4.41
N LYS A 61 -8.54 15.23 -4.15
CA LYS A 61 -7.69 14.63 -5.16
C LYS A 61 -6.58 13.80 -4.53
N ARG A 62 -6.51 12.54 -4.93
CA ARG A 62 -5.33 11.69 -4.70
C ARG A 62 -4.23 11.98 -5.71
N GLN A 63 -2.98 11.89 -5.27
CA GLN A 63 -1.76 12.03 -6.08
C GLN A 63 -1.78 13.32 -6.90
N HIS A 64 -2.15 14.44 -6.27
CA HIS A 64 -2.24 15.71 -6.96
C HIS A 64 -0.84 16.31 -7.15
N THR A 65 -0.48 16.58 -8.40
CA THR A 65 0.78 17.25 -8.72
C THR A 65 0.61 18.77 -8.62
N ILE A 66 1.36 19.39 -7.70
CA ILE A 66 1.44 20.83 -7.49
C ILE A 66 2.90 21.24 -7.66
N ASN A 67 3.19 22.16 -8.58
CA ASN A 67 4.54 22.62 -8.90
C ASN A 67 5.56 21.46 -9.03
N THR A 68 5.25 20.47 -9.86
CA THR A 68 6.04 19.24 -10.12
C THR A 68 6.19 18.24 -8.96
N GLN A 69 5.65 18.57 -7.79
CA GLN A 69 5.65 17.70 -6.62
C GLN A 69 4.30 17.02 -6.47
N ARG A 70 4.28 15.72 -6.17
CA ARG A 70 3.06 14.93 -6.04
C ARG A 70 2.73 14.74 -4.57
N CYS A 71 1.63 15.34 -4.09
CA CYS A 71 1.13 15.06 -2.74
C CYS A 71 0.22 13.84 -2.76
N ASP A 72 0.26 13.02 -1.71
CA ASP A 72 -0.51 11.78 -1.69
C ASP A 72 -2.01 12.04 -1.66
N LEU A 73 -2.49 12.86 -0.72
CA LEU A 73 -3.91 13.24 -0.65
C LEU A 73 -4.07 14.75 -0.41
N LEU A 74 -4.82 15.40 -1.32
CA LEU A 74 -5.37 16.73 -1.10
C LEU A 74 -6.82 16.62 -0.68
N CYS A 75 -7.14 17.21 0.46
CA CYS A 75 -8.44 17.12 1.12
C CYS A 75 -8.93 18.51 1.55
N SER A 76 -10.19 18.58 1.98
CA SER A 76 -10.68 19.69 2.79
C SER A 76 -11.58 19.22 3.93
N THR A 77 -11.69 20.01 5.00
CA THR A 77 -12.67 19.73 6.05
C THR A 77 -14.09 19.91 5.51
N LYS A 78 -15.03 19.03 5.88
CA LYS A 78 -16.43 19.10 5.42
C LYS A 78 -17.13 20.40 5.78
N LEU A 79 -16.89 20.92 6.99
CA LEU A 79 -17.66 22.04 7.54
C LEU A 79 -17.26 23.39 6.92
N VAL A 80 -15.95 23.68 6.88
CA VAL A 80 -15.43 25.00 6.50
C VAL A 80 -14.55 24.97 5.26
N LYS A 81 -14.43 23.82 4.59
CA LYS A 81 -13.56 23.63 3.41
C LYS A 81 -12.08 24.02 3.65
N GLN A 82 -11.61 23.98 4.90
CA GLN A 82 -10.20 24.24 5.22
C GLN A 82 -9.31 23.23 4.48
N PRO A 83 -8.24 23.69 3.79
CA PRO A 83 -7.33 22.80 3.09
C PRO A 83 -6.59 21.86 4.04
N VAL A 84 -6.50 20.59 3.67
CA VAL A 84 -5.73 19.57 4.38
C VAL A 84 -4.87 18.80 3.39
N ILE A 85 -3.57 18.70 3.65
CA ILE A 85 -2.65 17.85 2.90
C ILE A 85 -2.28 16.67 3.78
N ILE A 86 -2.41 15.46 3.26
CA ILE A 86 -1.99 14.23 3.93
C ILE A 86 -0.85 13.61 3.12
N GLU A 87 0.27 13.37 3.79
CA GLU A 87 1.41 12.62 3.26
C GLU A 87 1.52 11.28 4.00
N LEU A 88 1.71 10.21 3.24
CA LEU A 88 1.73 8.83 3.69
C LEU A 88 3.13 8.25 3.53
N LYS A 89 3.65 7.61 4.57
CA LYS A 89 4.91 6.87 4.51
C LYS A 89 4.71 5.47 5.06
N ASN A 90 5.23 4.49 4.34
CA ASN A 90 5.20 3.09 4.77
C ASN A 90 6.41 2.71 5.65
N GLU A 91 7.37 3.62 5.80
CA GLU A 91 8.59 3.49 6.59
C GLU A 91 8.95 4.82 7.26
N GLU A 92 9.98 4.83 8.11
CA GLU A 92 10.51 6.07 8.68
C GLU A 92 11.08 6.97 7.57
N ASP A 93 10.73 8.26 7.59
CA ASP A 93 11.23 9.27 6.66
C ASP A 93 11.65 10.51 7.45
N ARG A 94 12.82 11.10 7.14
CA ARG A 94 13.37 12.29 7.82
C ARG A 94 12.97 13.62 7.19
N GLY A 95 12.40 13.58 5.99
CA GLY A 95 12.12 14.76 5.15
C GLY A 95 10.67 15.21 5.14
N LEU A 96 9.78 14.56 5.90
CA LEU A 96 8.33 14.77 5.87
C LEU A 96 7.92 16.22 6.12
N ILE A 97 8.48 16.86 7.16
CA ILE A 97 8.14 18.25 7.49
C ILE A 97 8.52 19.20 6.35
N SER A 98 9.72 19.02 5.80
CA SER A 98 10.20 19.81 4.66
C SER A 98 9.31 19.61 3.43
N GLN A 99 8.87 18.37 3.18
CA GLN A 99 8.04 17.99 2.05
C GLN A 99 6.65 18.63 2.13
N LEU A 100 5.96 18.45 3.26
CA LEU A 100 4.67 19.08 3.53
C LEU A 100 4.75 20.61 3.48
N THR A 101 5.84 21.21 3.98
CA THR A 101 6.05 22.67 3.89
C THR A 101 6.15 23.14 2.44
N ARG A 102 6.85 22.40 1.57
CA ARG A 102 6.92 22.70 0.14
C ARG A 102 5.55 22.58 -0.54
N TYR A 103 4.77 21.57 -0.18
CA TYR A 103 3.42 21.37 -0.73
C TYR A 103 2.49 22.50 -0.31
N ARG A 104 2.50 22.88 0.97
CA ARG A 104 1.75 24.03 1.49
C ARG A 104 2.04 25.29 0.69
N LYS A 105 3.33 25.60 0.48
CA LYS A 105 3.75 26.79 -0.28
C LYS A 105 3.22 26.74 -1.71
N ALA A 106 3.37 25.61 -2.39
CA ALA A 106 2.93 25.45 -3.77
C ALA A 106 1.40 25.55 -3.88
N LEU A 107 0.66 24.91 -2.96
CA LEU A 107 -0.79 24.93 -2.91
C LEU A 107 -1.35 26.35 -2.74
N LEU A 108 -0.74 27.17 -1.86
CA LEU A 108 -1.17 28.55 -1.64
C LEU A 108 -0.87 29.50 -2.81
N ILE A 109 0.06 29.13 -3.69
CA ILE A 109 0.36 29.88 -4.92
C ILE A 109 -0.64 29.50 -6.01
N GLU A 110 -0.83 28.20 -6.26
CA GLU A 110 -1.65 27.70 -7.37
C GLU A 110 -3.16 27.74 -7.08
N LYS A 111 -3.55 27.55 -5.81
CA LYS A 111 -4.94 27.53 -5.33
C LYS A 111 -5.89 26.66 -6.18
N PRO A 112 -5.55 25.39 -6.46
CA PRO A 112 -6.39 24.50 -7.27
C PRO A 112 -7.73 24.19 -6.56
N PHE A 113 -8.77 23.85 -7.32
CA PHE A 113 -10.06 23.45 -6.76
C PHE A 113 -10.69 24.48 -5.79
N ALA A 114 -10.57 25.78 -6.08
CA ALA A 114 -11.06 26.88 -5.22
C ALA A 114 -12.56 26.77 -4.86
N GLU A 115 -13.37 26.08 -5.66
CA GLU A 115 -14.78 25.80 -5.33
C GLU A 115 -14.96 24.82 -4.15
N GLN A 116 -13.94 24.01 -3.86
CA GLN A 116 -13.94 22.95 -2.85
C GLN A 116 -13.02 23.24 -1.66
N ILE A 117 -12.15 24.25 -1.78
CA ILE A 117 -11.13 24.62 -0.79
C ILE A 117 -11.21 26.11 -0.50
N ASP A 118 -11.34 26.46 0.78
CA ASP A 118 -11.22 27.82 1.26
C ASP A 118 -9.76 28.15 1.61
N TYR A 119 -9.07 28.82 0.67
CA TYR A 119 -7.68 29.24 0.85
C TYR A 119 -7.48 30.47 1.76
N SER A 120 -8.55 31.03 2.33
CA SER A 120 -8.43 32.03 3.39
C SER A 120 -8.07 31.40 4.73
N LEU A 121 -8.31 30.09 4.89
CA LEU A 121 -8.01 29.32 6.09
C LEU A 121 -6.59 28.74 6.05
N PRO A 122 -5.95 28.53 7.22
CA PRO A 122 -4.63 27.91 7.27
C PRO A 122 -4.68 26.44 6.77
N VAL A 123 -3.65 26.02 6.05
CA VAL A 123 -3.53 24.65 5.54
C VAL A 123 -3.10 23.72 6.66
N LYS A 124 -3.89 22.69 6.97
CA LYS A 124 -3.48 21.61 7.87
C LYS A 124 -2.61 20.59 7.15
N LEU A 125 -1.56 20.14 7.83
CA LEU A 125 -0.53 19.25 7.30
C LEU A 125 -0.49 18.00 8.15
N ILE A 126 -0.90 16.87 7.58
CA ILE A 126 -0.93 15.58 8.28
C ILE A 126 0.14 14.69 7.66
N ALA A 127 1.06 14.20 8.48
CA ALA A 127 1.94 13.11 8.11
C ALA A 127 1.46 11.83 8.80
N ILE A 128 1.41 10.72 8.07
CA ILE A 128 1.04 9.42 8.61
C ILE A 128 2.14 8.43 8.26
N ALA A 129 2.76 7.85 9.28
CA ALA A 129 3.90 6.95 9.15
C ALA A 129 3.85 5.87 10.24
N PRO A 130 4.57 4.74 10.12
CA PRO A 130 4.63 3.78 11.23
C PRO A 130 5.44 4.31 12.43
N ILE A 131 6.38 5.22 12.17
CA ILE A 131 7.23 5.87 13.16
C ILE A 131 7.77 7.18 12.57
N PHE A 132 7.99 8.18 13.42
CA PHE A 132 8.67 9.42 13.01
C PHE A 132 10.07 9.52 13.63
N HIS A 133 11.05 9.88 12.79
CA HIS A 133 12.39 10.22 13.24
C HIS A 133 12.39 11.52 14.08
N GLU A 134 13.31 11.66 15.05
CA GLU A 134 13.48 12.84 15.92
C GLU A 134 13.63 14.16 15.13
N ASP A 135 14.36 14.11 14.01
CA ASP A 135 14.48 15.22 13.05
C ASP A 135 13.12 15.80 12.62
N ASN A 136 12.06 14.98 12.46
CA ASN A 136 10.73 15.50 12.11
C ASN A 136 10.10 16.30 13.25
N TYR A 137 10.34 15.92 14.51
CA TYR A 137 9.83 16.69 15.64
C TYR A 137 10.59 18.00 15.78
N THR A 138 11.92 17.95 15.64
CA THR A 138 12.79 19.13 15.65
C THR A 138 12.42 20.11 14.52
N ASP A 139 12.24 19.60 13.29
CA ASP A 139 11.85 20.42 12.14
C ASP A 139 10.44 20.99 12.30
N LYS A 140 9.51 20.25 12.93
CA LYS A 140 8.16 20.74 13.25
C LYS A 140 8.23 21.90 14.25
N GLU A 141 8.99 21.76 15.34
CA GLU A 141 9.19 22.80 16.36
C GLU A 141 9.90 24.04 15.78
N ALA A 142 10.89 23.84 14.92
CA ALA A 142 11.60 24.94 14.25
C ALA A 142 10.76 25.60 13.12
N SER A 143 9.62 25.01 12.75
CA SER A 143 8.78 25.51 11.67
C SER A 143 7.84 26.63 12.13
N LYS A 144 7.63 27.62 11.26
CA LYS A 144 6.61 28.68 11.46
C LYS A 144 5.16 28.16 11.45
N PHE A 145 4.97 26.87 11.16
CA PHE A 145 3.66 26.23 11.00
C PHE A 145 3.49 25.07 11.99
N GLU A 146 4.19 25.08 13.11
CA GLU A 146 4.16 24.01 14.12
C GLU A 146 2.73 23.53 14.44
N ASP A 147 1.81 24.46 14.70
CA ASP A 147 0.41 24.19 15.07
C ASP A 147 -0.46 23.67 13.90
N ASP A 148 0.05 23.76 12.67
CA ASP A 148 -0.61 23.22 11.48
C ASP A 148 -0.19 21.78 11.18
N PHE A 149 0.88 21.29 11.80
CA PHE A 149 1.36 19.91 11.64
C PHE A 149 0.69 18.93 12.60
N CYS A 150 0.31 17.78 12.07
CA CYS A 150 -0.16 16.61 12.80
C CYS A 150 0.65 15.39 12.37
N LEU A 151 1.35 14.76 13.31
CA LEU A 151 2.11 13.53 13.07
C LEU A 151 1.32 12.37 13.67
N TRP A 152 0.80 11.48 12.83
CA TRP A 152 -0.01 10.33 13.26
C TRP A 152 0.72 9.03 12.98
N GLU A 153 1.04 8.31 14.04
CA GLU A 153 1.66 6.99 13.92
C GLU A 153 0.61 5.90 13.69
N PHE A 154 0.96 4.91 12.88
CA PHE A 154 0.15 3.70 12.71
C PHE A 154 0.91 2.41 13.03
N SER A 155 0.18 1.38 13.44
CA SER A 155 0.68 0.00 13.52
C SER A 155 -0.22 -0.96 12.76
N ILE A 156 0.31 -2.14 12.43
CA ILE A 156 -0.48 -3.24 11.86
C ILE A 156 -0.29 -4.48 12.74
N ASP A 157 -1.38 -4.94 13.32
CA ASP A 157 -1.41 -6.07 14.26
C ASP A 157 -2.37 -7.16 13.76
N ILE A 158 -2.22 -8.40 14.24
CA ILE A 158 -3.17 -9.49 13.92
C ILE A 158 -4.13 -9.67 15.09
N GLN A 159 -5.42 -9.65 14.79
CA GLN A 159 -6.44 -10.05 15.76
C GLN A 159 -6.41 -11.57 15.96
N GLN A 160 -6.01 -12.03 17.14
CA GLN A 160 -5.58 -13.42 17.41
C GLN A 160 -6.64 -14.53 17.24
N ASN A 161 -7.88 -14.22 16.88
CA ASN A 161 -8.93 -15.23 16.65
C ASN A 161 -9.60 -15.17 15.28
N GLN A 162 -9.46 -14.05 14.57
CA GLN A 162 -10.14 -13.84 13.29
C GLN A 162 -9.17 -13.83 12.13
N ASP A 163 -7.86 -13.89 12.42
CA ASP A 163 -6.88 -14.05 11.37
C ASP A 163 -6.96 -12.85 10.37
N ILE A 164 -7.40 -11.69 10.88
CA ILE A 164 -7.56 -10.40 10.18
C ILE A 164 -6.47 -9.46 10.69
N ALA A 165 -5.81 -8.75 9.76
CA ALA A 165 -4.90 -7.68 10.10
C ALA A 165 -5.67 -6.41 10.43
N GLN A 166 -5.18 -5.65 11.41
CA GLN A 166 -5.81 -4.45 11.92
C GLN A 166 -4.86 -3.27 11.74
N PHE A 167 -5.30 -2.24 11.01
CA PHE A 167 -4.64 -0.96 10.88
C PHE A 167 -5.02 -0.08 12.08
N ASN A 168 -4.06 0.21 12.94
CA ASN A 168 -4.26 1.06 14.11
C ASN A 168 -3.74 2.46 13.81
N LEU A 169 -4.61 3.46 13.82
CA LEU A 169 -4.25 4.87 13.58
C LEU A 169 -4.97 5.75 14.59
N SER A 170 -4.23 6.57 15.33
CA SER A 170 -4.79 7.56 16.27
C SER A 170 -5.82 6.96 17.25
N ARG A 171 -5.48 5.82 17.87
CA ARG A 171 -6.32 5.05 18.81
C ARG A 171 -7.60 4.44 18.23
N LYS A 172 -7.77 4.48 16.90
CA LYS A 172 -8.82 3.77 16.19
C LYS A 172 -8.22 2.59 15.44
N THR A 173 -9.03 1.56 15.28
CA THR A 173 -8.64 0.32 14.63
C THR A 173 -9.55 0.07 13.45
N TYR A 174 -8.96 -0.31 12.33
CA TYR A 174 -9.65 -0.56 11.07
C TYR A 174 -9.20 -1.91 10.52
N ASP A 175 -10.14 -2.72 10.05
CA ASP A 175 -9.79 -4.02 9.49
C ASP A 175 -9.09 -3.85 8.13
N ILE A 176 -8.08 -4.67 7.89
CA ILE A 176 -7.41 -4.81 6.60
C ILE A 176 -7.82 -6.17 6.03
N PRO A 177 -8.74 -6.22 5.04
CA PRO A 177 -9.22 -7.47 4.45
C PRO A 177 -8.22 -8.06 3.44
N TYR A 178 -6.93 -7.75 3.56
CA TYR A 178 -5.89 -8.14 2.62
C TYR A 178 -5.14 -9.38 3.11
N PRO A 179 -4.78 -10.31 2.22
CA PRO A 179 -3.95 -11.44 2.58
C PRO A 179 -2.58 -10.99 3.14
N ILE A 180 -2.11 -11.72 4.16
CA ILE A 180 -0.77 -11.53 4.72
C ILE A 180 0.15 -12.61 4.15
N PHE A 181 1.17 -12.19 3.42
CA PHE A 181 2.19 -13.07 2.86
C PHE A 181 3.41 -13.14 3.78
N GLY A 182 4.11 -14.28 3.75
CA GLY A 182 5.28 -14.53 4.60
C GLY A 182 4.98 -15.11 6.00
N LEU A 183 3.72 -15.28 6.39
CA LEU A 183 3.34 -16.00 7.61
C LEU A 183 3.42 -17.52 7.40
N PRO A 184 4.23 -18.27 8.17
CA PRO A 184 4.25 -19.72 8.11
C PRO A 184 2.95 -20.31 8.69
N GLY A 185 2.24 -21.12 7.89
CA GLY A 185 1.18 -22.00 8.38
C GLY A 185 -0.23 -21.42 8.49
N LYS A 186 -0.47 -20.15 8.13
CA LYS A 186 -1.81 -19.55 8.11
C LYS A 186 -2.11 -18.86 6.77
N ILE A 187 -3.23 -19.24 6.15
CA ILE A 187 -3.81 -18.52 5.01
C ILE A 187 -4.85 -17.58 5.61
N LEU A 188 -4.53 -16.29 5.63
CA LEU A 188 -5.38 -15.25 6.19
C LEU A 188 -6.16 -14.58 5.06
N ASN A 189 -7.44 -14.33 5.32
CA ASN A 189 -8.45 -13.72 4.45
C ASN A 189 -9.03 -14.61 3.32
N SER A 190 -10.37 -14.63 3.32
CA SER A 190 -11.29 -15.61 2.72
C SER A 190 -11.63 -15.37 1.25
N GLU A 191 -10.71 -14.89 0.42
CA GLU A 191 -10.90 -15.02 -1.02
C GLU A 191 -10.52 -16.44 -1.46
N PRO A 192 -11.28 -17.08 -2.38
CA PRO A 192 -10.84 -18.33 -2.98
C PRO A 192 -9.43 -18.09 -3.52
N TYR A 193 -8.44 -18.82 -3.01
CA TYR A 193 -7.02 -18.69 -3.41
C TYR A 193 -6.86 -18.56 -4.94
N SER A 194 -7.71 -19.25 -5.70
CA SER A 194 -7.79 -19.18 -7.16
C SER A 194 -8.01 -17.78 -7.76
N LYS A 195 -8.65 -16.83 -7.05
CA LYS A 195 -8.84 -15.45 -7.50
C LYS A 195 -7.61 -14.57 -7.33
N SER A 196 -6.72 -14.93 -6.41
CA SER A 196 -5.43 -14.25 -6.17
C SER A 196 -4.28 -14.80 -7.02
N LEU A 197 -4.54 -15.82 -7.85
CA LEU A 197 -3.53 -16.43 -8.70
C LEU A 197 -3.52 -15.72 -10.06
N PRO A 198 -2.34 -15.26 -10.52
CA PRO A 198 -2.14 -14.97 -11.93
C PRO A 198 -2.56 -16.18 -12.76
N THR A 199 -3.01 -15.94 -13.98
CA THR A 199 -3.52 -16.93 -14.93
C THR A 199 -2.64 -18.18 -14.94
N PHE A 200 -1.32 -18.01 -15.00
CA PHE A 200 -0.41 -19.14 -15.00
C PHE A 200 -0.36 -19.91 -13.68
N ALA A 201 -0.27 -19.21 -12.54
CA ALA A 201 -0.25 -19.88 -11.25
C ALA A 201 -1.56 -20.64 -11.02
N TRP A 202 -2.68 -20.14 -11.56
CA TRP A 202 -3.96 -20.83 -11.60
C TRP A 202 -3.92 -22.08 -12.49
N GLU A 203 -3.33 -22.01 -13.69
CA GLU A 203 -3.16 -23.18 -14.55
C GLU A 203 -2.29 -24.26 -13.91
N PHE A 204 -1.18 -23.87 -13.28
CA PHE A 204 -0.33 -24.81 -12.56
C PHE A 204 -1.09 -25.43 -11.38
N TYR A 205 -1.74 -24.61 -10.57
CA TYR A 205 -2.52 -25.04 -9.41
C TYR A 205 -3.69 -25.96 -9.78
N SER A 206 -4.39 -25.69 -10.89
CA SER A 206 -5.53 -26.51 -11.35
C SER A 206 -5.11 -27.91 -11.82
N ARG A 207 -3.85 -28.06 -12.27
CA ARG A 207 -3.26 -29.34 -12.71
C ARG A 207 -2.56 -30.10 -11.60
N LEU A 208 -2.34 -29.50 -10.43
CA LEU A 208 -1.77 -30.21 -9.28
C LEU A 208 -2.74 -31.25 -8.72
N ASP A 209 -2.21 -32.41 -8.34
CA ASP A 209 -2.96 -33.37 -7.52
C ASP A 209 -3.45 -32.69 -6.25
N GLN A 210 -4.64 -33.07 -5.80
CA GLN A 210 -5.29 -32.48 -4.63
C GLN A 210 -4.39 -32.48 -3.38
N LYS A 211 -3.55 -33.51 -3.21
CA LYS A 211 -2.60 -33.63 -2.10
C LYS A 211 -1.52 -32.55 -2.08
N TYR A 212 -1.13 -31.99 -3.22
CA TYR A 212 -0.05 -31.00 -3.32
C TYR A 212 -0.54 -29.55 -3.37
N LYS A 213 -1.86 -29.33 -3.51
CA LYS A 213 -2.44 -27.98 -3.61
C LYS A 213 -2.16 -27.12 -2.36
N LYS A 214 -2.26 -27.72 -1.17
CA LYS A 214 -1.99 -27.04 0.11
C LYS A 214 -0.51 -26.69 0.26
N ASP A 215 0.38 -27.60 -0.14
CA ASP A 215 1.83 -27.38 -0.07
C ASP A 215 2.27 -26.28 -1.04
N PHE A 216 1.73 -26.30 -2.27
CA PHE A 216 1.96 -25.23 -3.24
C PHE A 216 1.46 -23.88 -2.73
N GLN A 217 0.26 -23.84 -2.13
CA GLN A 217 -0.28 -22.64 -1.48
C GLN A 217 0.66 -22.08 -0.43
N GLY A 218 1.10 -22.93 0.52
CA GLY A 218 2.01 -22.52 1.57
C GLY A 218 3.34 -22.01 1.02
N LEU A 219 3.94 -22.74 0.09
CA LEU A 219 5.24 -22.37 -0.50
C LEU A 219 5.16 -21.07 -1.29
N ARG A 220 4.15 -20.90 -2.14
CA ARG A 220 3.94 -19.66 -2.90
C ARG A 220 3.75 -18.47 -1.97
N ASN A 221 2.95 -18.63 -0.91
CA ASN A 221 2.69 -17.56 0.05
C ASN A 221 3.97 -17.12 0.79
N LEU A 222 4.83 -18.09 1.14
CA LEU A 222 6.14 -17.81 1.74
C LEU A 222 7.07 -17.07 0.77
N LEU A 223 7.09 -17.48 -0.51
CA LEU A 223 8.01 -16.94 -1.51
C LEU A 223 7.59 -15.55 -2.01
N ILE A 224 6.31 -15.32 -2.29
CA ILE A 224 5.81 -14.02 -2.75
C ILE A 224 5.84 -12.97 -1.64
N GLY A 225 5.74 -13.40 -0.37
CA GLY A 225 5.92 -12.50 0.78
C GLY A 225 7.33 -11.96 0.94
N GLN A 226 8.32 -12.52 0.25
CA GLN A 226 9.69 -12.04 0.33
C GLN A 226 9.89 -10.77 -0.50
N PRO A 227 10.57 -9.74 0.04
CA PRO A 227 10.92 -8.56 -0.72
C PRO A 227 11.69 -8.91 -2.00
N LYS A 228 11.34 -8.25 -3.11
CA LYS A 228 12.01 -8.36 -4.43
C LYS A 228 11.87 -9.73 -5.12
N ILE A 229 11.20 -10.71 -4.51
CA ILE A 229 10.84 -11.95 -5.20
C ILE A 229 9.66 -11.69 -6.11
N LYS A 230 9.80 -12.11 -7.36
CA LYS A 230 8.71 -12.13 -8.34
C LYS A 230 8.43 -13.57 -8.74
N GLU A 231 7.16 -13.85 -8.95
CA GLU A 231 6.73 -15.05 -9.64
C GLU A 231 7.03 -14.90 -11.14
N MET A 232 7.76 -15.87 -11.69
CA MET A 232 8.21 -15.94 -13.07
C MET A 232 7.76 -17.26 -13.70
N VAL A 233 7.58 -17.26 -15.01
CA VAL A 233 7.07 -18.41 -15.74
C VAL A 233 8.11 -18.97 -16.69
N SER A 234 8.27 -20.30 -16.67
CA SER A 234 9.08 -21.00 -17.67
C SER A 234 8.39 -21.00 -19.04
N THR A 235 9.16 -21.01 -20.13
CA THR A 235 8.63 -20.98 -21.51
C THR A 235 7.70 -22.15 -21.85
N SER A 236 7.76 -23.24 -21.10
CA SER A 236 6.93 -24.42 -21.29
C SER A 236 5.66 -24.44 -20.44
N TYR A 237 5.44 -23.44 -19.58
CA TYR A 237 4.30 -23.41 -18.64
C TYR A 237 4.22 -24.65 -17.74
N ARG A 238 5.33 -25.36 -17.52
CA ARG A 238 5.39 -26.55 -16.65
C ARG A 238 6.04 -26.28 -15.30
N LYS A 239 6.56 -25.07 -15.11
CA LYS A 239 7.26 -24.64 -13.89
C LYS A 239 6.90 -23.21 -13.54
N VAL A 240 6.55 -23.01 -12.27
CA VAL A 240 6.54 -21.72 -11.60
C VAL A 240 7.94 -21.50 -11.04
N LEU A 241 8.51 -20.33 -11.26
CA LEU A 241 9.85 -19.96 -10.78
C LEU A 241 9.71 -18.73 -9.89
N TYR A 242 10.51 -18.67 -8.83
CA TYR A 242 10.59 -17.51 -7.96
C TYR A 242 11.99 -16.95 -8.01
N GLY A 243 12.13 -15.65 -8.25
CA GLY A 243 13.44 -15.04 -8.41
C GLY A 243 13.45 -13.55 -8.14
N THR A 244 14.63 -13.05 -7.78
CA THR A 244 14.88 -11.62 -7.69
C THR A 244 15.12 -11.02 -9.07
N VAL A 245 14.68 -9.78 -9.29
CA VAL A 245 14.89 -9.05 -10.56
C VAL A 245 16.37 -8.96 -10.94
N LYS A 246 17.30 -9.11 -9.98
CA LYS A 246 18.71 -9.45 -10.20
C LYS A 246 18.90 -10.97 -10.10
N GLU A 247 18.87 -11.65 -11.25
CA GLU A 247 19.38 -12.98 -11.62
C GLU A 247 19.78 -14.03 -10.53
N LYS A 248 18.94 -14.32 -9.54
CA LYS A 248 19.02 -15.60 -8.83
C LYS A 248 17.64 -16.24 -8.74
N ILE A 249 17.48 -17.33 -9.50
CA ILE A 249 16.28 -18.17 -9.51
C ILE A 249 16.42 -19.21 -8.42
N ILE A 250 15.45 -19.24 -7.52
CA ILE A 250 15.24 -20.36 -6.61
C ILE A 250 14.29 -21.32 -7.32
N ARG A 251 14.70 -22.58 -7.47
CA ARG A 251 13.88 -23.62 -8.10
C ARG A 251 13.08 -24.33 -7.00
N SER A 252 11.75 -24.28 -7.11
CA SER A 252 10.81 -25.11 -6.35
C SER A 252 10.25 -26.20 -7.25
#